data_AF-A0A8C3PJD3-F1
#
_entry.id   AF-A0A8C3PJD3-F1
#
_cell.length_a   1.000
_cell.length_b   1.000
_cell.length_c   1.000
_cell.angle_alpha   90.00
_cell.angle_beta   90.00
_cell.angle_gamma   90.00
#
_symmetry.space_group_name_H-M   'P 1'
#
loop_
_entity.id
_entity.type
_entity.pdbx_description
1 polymer ?
#
loop_
_entity_poly.entity_id
_entity_poly.type
_entity_poly.pdbx_seq_one_letter_code
_entity_poly.pdbx_strand_id
1 'polypeptide(L)'
;TARNNPKLEELKLLLIDWINTTLKEEHIVVKSLEEDLYDGLVLHHLLGSLKLDVDKIALTEKKQRQKLSVILEAVAKCLQLEESQLKWSVESILTKDLLSTLHLLVAVAKHFEPNLAMPSNVQVETITIECYKKDDAFDELFSRAPDKLDAVKKVFLQFVNQHVGKLGLNVKDIESQFADGVILLLLIGQLEGYFLNLRDFFLTPASTTEMLHNVNLALDLLTDGGLLNFPVNSEGES
;
A
#
# COMPACT_ATOMS: atom_id res chain seq x y z
N THR A 1 -13.71 17.15 0.71
CA THR A 1 -14.33 16.81 2.02
C THR A 1 -15.25 15.61 1.85
N ALA A 2 -14.71 14.39 1.83
CA ALA A 2 -15.49 13.14 1.62
C ALA A 2 -15.61 12.25 2.87
N ARG A 3 -15.20 12.77 4.03
CA ARG A 3 -15.25 12.07 5.33
C ARG A 3 -16.68 11.78 5.84
N ASN A 4 -17.70 12.28 5.15
CA ASN A 4 -19.11 12.20 5.57
C ASN A 4 -19.99 11.65 4.44
N ASN A 5 -19.63 10.53 3.81
CA ASN A 5 -20.62 9.80 3.01
C ASN A 5 -21.41 8.88 3.96
N PRO A 6 -22.64 9.24 4.37
CA PRO A 6 -23.40 8.47 5.36
C PRO A 6 -23.64 7.02 4.91
N LYS A 7 -23.68 6.78 3.60
CA LYS A 7 -23.86 5.43 3.03
C LYS A 7 -22.62 4.55 3.17
N LEU A 8 -21.43 5.17 3.13
CA LEU A 8 -20.18 4.44 3.33
C LEU A 8 -20.07 3.99 4.79
N GLU A 9 -20.39 4.88 5.73
CA GLU A 9 -20.40 4.54 7.15
C GLU A 9 -21.48 3.49 7.47
N GLU A 10 -22.66 3.57 6.85
CA GLU A 10 -23.68 2.53 6.95
C GLU A 10 -23.17 1.17 6.45
N LEU A 11 -22.49 1.13 5.30
CA LEU A 11 -21.88 -0.09 4.78
C LEU A 11 -20.80 -0.63 5.72
N LYS A 12 -19.92 0.24 6.24
CA LYS A 12 -18.87 -0.16 7.19
C LYS A 12 -19.49 -0.79 8.44
N LEU A 13 -20.48 -0.12 9.02
CA LEU A 13 -21.18 -0.61 10.22
C LEU A 13 -21.88 -1.94 9.95
N LEU A 14 -22.56 -2.08 8.80
CA LEU A 14 -23.21 -3.33 8.41
C LEU A 14 -22.20 -4.47 8.30
N LEU A 15 -21.06 -4.25 7.64
CA LEU A 15 -20.03 -5.28 7.49
C LEU A 15 -19.37 -5.62 8.83
N ILE A 16 -19.13 -4.63 9.71
CA ILE A 16 -18.61 -4.87 11.05
C ILE A 16 -19.59 -5.70 11.87
N ASP A 17 -20.88 -5.35 11.87
CA ASP A 17 -21.93 -6.08 12.58
C ASP A 17 -22.07 -7.51 12.08
N TRP A 18 -22.03 -7.69 10.76
CA TRP A 18 -22.01 -8.99 10.11
C TRP A 18 -20.82 -9.83 10.57
N ILE A 19 -19.58 -9.34 10.42
CA ILE A 19 -18.36 -10.08 10.82
C ILE A 19 -18.41 -10.44 12.30
N ASN A 20 -18.79 -9.50 13.17
CA ASN A 20 -18.87 -9.73 14.61
C ASN A 20 -19.95 -10.75 14.97
N THR A 21 -21.05 -10.79 14.23
CA THR A 21 -22.11 -11.78 14.42
C THR A 21 -21.64 -13.15 13.95
N THR A 22 -20.98 -13.24 12.80
CA THR A 22 -20.41 -14.48 12.24
C THR A 22 -19.34 -15.07 13.15
N LEU A 23 -18.43 -14.24 13.67
CA LEU A 23 -17.27 -14.68 14.47
C LEU A 23 -17.50 -14.62 15.98
N LYS A 24 -18.76 -14.46 16.41
CA LYS A 24 -19.13 -14.32 17.82
C LYS A 24 -18.69 -15.51 18.67
N GLU A 25 -18.86 -16.73 18.14
CA GLU A 25 -18.49 -17.99 18.80
C GLU A 25 -16.97 -18.14 18.94
N GLU A 26 -16.19 -17.44 18.10
CA GLU A 26 -14.73 -17.45 18.14
C GLU A 26 -14.14 -16.31 19.00
N HIS A 27 -15.01 -15.52 19.64
CA HIS A 27 -14.64 -14.37 20.47
C HIS A 27 -13.80 -13.30 19.75
N ILE A 28 -13.93 -13.18 18.43
CA ILE A 28 -13.28 -12.15 17.62
C ILE A 28 -14.18 -10.93 17.56
N VAL A 29 -13.62 -9.75 17.81
CA VAL A 29 -14.35 -8.47 17.75
C VAL A 29 -13.60 -7.49 16.86
N VAL A 30 -14.24 -7.12 15.75
CA VAL A 30 -13.81 -6.12 14.79
C VAL A 30 -14.40 -4.77 15.15
N LYS A 31 -13.57 -3.73 15.10
CA LYS A 31 -13.90 -2.32 15.34
C LYS A 31 -13.56 -1.45 14.13
N SER A 32 -12.52 -1.80 13.38
CA SER A 32 -12.12 -1.14 12.13
C SER A 32 -11.75 -2.18 11.10
N LEU A 33 -12.41 -2.10 9.95
CA LEU A 33 -12.15 -3.03 8.84
C LEU A 33 -10.69 -2.94 8.38
N GLU A 34 -10.10 -1.74 8.40
CA GLU A 34 -8.73 -1.48 7.98
C GLU A 34 -7.69 -2.00 8.98
N GLU A 35 -7.93 -1.78 10.27
CA GLU A 35 -6.99 -2.11 11.34
C GLU A 35 -7.08 -3.57 11.79
N ASP A 36 -8.23 -4.23 11.63
CA ASP A 36 -8.43 -5.59 12.14
C ASP A 36 -8.30 -6.67 11.06
N LEU A 37 -8.34 -6.34 9.76
CA LEU A 37 -8.29 -7.34 8.68
C LEU A 37 -6.93 -7.43 7.97
N TYR A 38 -6.06 -6.43 8.12
CA TYR A 38 -4.79 -6.34 7.38
C TYR A 38 -3.80 -7.47 7.68
N ASP A 39 -3.94 -8.18 8.81
CA ASP A 39 -3.12 -9.32 9.19
C ASP A 39 -3.68 -10.68 8.70
N GLY A 40 -4.82 -10.63 8.01
CA GLY A 40 -5.55 -11.78 7.51
C GLY A 40 -6.11 -12.69 8.59
N LEU A 41 -6.08 -12.32 9.88
CA LEU A 41 -6.60 -13.15 10.97
C LEU A 41 -8.12 -13.22 10.92
N VAL A 42 -8.78 -12.07 10.84
CA VAL A 42 -10.25 -12.00 10.73
C VAL A 42 -10.71 -12.71 9.45
N LEU A 43 -10.04 -12.45 8.32
CA LEU A 43 -10.37 -13.09 7.04
C LEU A 43 -10.23 -14.62 7.09
N HIS A 44 -9.18 -15.13 7.74
CA HIS A 44 -8.97 -16.57 7.89
C HIS A 44 -10.13 -17.23 8.66
N HIS A 45 -10.54 -16.66 9.78
CA HIS A 45 -11.62 -17.22 10.59
C HIS A 45 -12.98 -17.09 9.89
N LEU A 46 -13.22 -15.97 9.20
CA LEU A 46 -14.44 -15.77 8.42
C LEU A 46 -14.57 -16.77 7.28
N LEU A 47 -13.43 -17.21 6.73
CA LEU A 47 -13.34 -18.27 5.72
C LEU A 47 -13.12 -19.65 6.33
N GLY A 48 -13.25 -19.84 7.65
CA GLY A 48 -12.90 -21.09 8.37
C GLY A 48 -13.64 -22.35 7.90
N SER A 49 -14.65 -22.22 7.04
CA SER A 49 -15.26 -23.32 6.29
C SER A 49 -14.33 -23.91 5.20
N LEU A 50 -13.44 -23.08 4.65
CA LEU A 50 -12.32 -23.46 3.80
C LEU A 50 -11.19 -23.90 4.73
N LYS A 51 -10.86 -25.19 4.75
CA LYS A 51 -9.72 -25.73 5.50
C LYS A 51 -8.41 -25.21 4.90
N LEU A 52 -8.06 -23.96 5.18
CA LEU A 52 -6.84 -23.33 4.71
C LEU A 52 -5.68 -23.78 5.60
N ASP A 53 -4.65 -24.38 4.99
CA ASP A 53 -3.44 -24.80 5.69
C ASP A 53 -2.49 -23.61 5.81
N VAL A 54 -2.77 -22.74 6.79
CA VAL A 54 -1.99 -21.51 7.02
C VAL A 54 -1.63 -21.38 8.49
N ASP A 55 -0.35 -21.09 8.77
CA ASP A 55 0.17 -20.79 10.11
C ASP A 55 -0.76 -19.79 10.83
N LYS A 56 -1.29 -20.17 12.00
CA LYS A 56 -2.26 -19.35 12.75
C LYS A 56 -1.72 -17.99 13.18
N ILE A 57 -0.39 -17.84 13.25
CA ILE A 57 0.27 -16.60 13.66
C ILE A 57 1.35 -16.23 12.64
N ALA A 58 1.10 -15.15 11.89
CA ALA A 58 2.10 -14.55 11.03
C ALA A 58 2.94 -13.55 11.86
N LEU A 59 4.06 -14.02 12.40
CA LEU A 59 4.96 -13.18 13.24
C LEU A 59 5.94 -12.32 12.42
N THR A 60 5.96 -12.48 11.10
CA THR A 60 6.86 -11.75 10.19
C THR A 60 6.07 -11.27 9.00
N GLU A 61 6.44 -10.11 8.44
CA GLU A 61 5.81 -9.54 7.25
C GLU A 61 5.74 -10.53 6.08
N LYS A 62 6.82 -11.27 5.82
CA LYS A 62 6.86 -12.32 4.79
C LYS A 62 5.80 -13.42 4.99
N LYS A 63 5.61 -13.87 6.23
CA LYS A 63 4.56 -14.86 6.57
C LYS A 63 3.16 -14.28 6.48
N GLN A 64 2.97 -13.00 6.84
CA GLN A 64 1.69 -12.32 6.76
C GLN A 64 1.26 -12.16 5.30
N ARG A 65 2.19 -11.71 4.45
CA ARG A 65 2.04 -11.62 3.00
C ARG A 65 1.68 -12.98 2.39
N GLN A 66 2.38 -14.05 2.77
CA GLN A 66 2.07 -15.40 2.31
C GLN A 66 0.67 -15.85 2.77
N LYS A 67 0.31 -15.61 4.03
CA LYS A 67 -1.01 -15.93 4.58
C LYS A 67 -2.13 -15.22 3.81
N LEU A 68 -2.00 -13.93 3.59
CA LEU A 68 -2.96 -13.16 2.79
C LEU A 68 -3.01 -13.65 1.35
N SER A 69 -1.87 -13.98 0.73
CA SER A 69 -1.86 -14.53 -0.63
C SER A 69 -2.69 -15.80 -0.73
N VAL A 70 -2.52 -16.74 0.21
CA VAL A 70 -3.29 -18.00 0.24
C VAL A 70 -4.79 -17.72 0.46
N ILE A 71 -5.11 -16.82 1.39
CA ILE A 71 -6.50 -16.43 1.68
C ILE A 71 -7.18 -15.82 0.46
N LEU A 72 -6.54 -14.83 -0.16
CA LEU A 72 -7.12 -14.10 -1.30
C LEU A 72 -7.24 -14.99 -2.54
N GLU A 73 -6.28 -15.88 -2.78
CA GLU A 73 -6.37 -16.88 -3.84
C GLU A 73 -7.52 -17.87 -3.60
N ALA A 74 -7.73 -18.31 -2.35
CA ALA A 74 -8.86 -19.16 -2.00
C ALA A 74 -10.20 -18.44 -2.21
N VAL A 75 -10.30 -17.18 -1.82
CA VAL A 75 -11.51 -16.35 -2.06
C VAL A 75 -11.77 -16.21 -3.57
N ALA A 76 -10.76 -15.85 -4.37
CA ALA A 76 -10.91 -15.70 -5.82
C ALA A 76 -11.42 -17.00 -6.47
N LYS A 77 -10.87 -18.16 -6.07
CA LYS A 77 -11.32 -19.47 -6.55
C LYS A 77 -12.74 -19.79 -6.12
N CYS A 78 -13.11 -19.54 -4.86
CA CYS A 78 -14.48 -19.78 -4.37
C CYS A 78 -15.52 -18.91 -5.08
N LEU A 79 -15.16 -17.67 -5.37
CA LEU A 79 -16.02 -16.72 -6.07
C LEU A 79 -15.98 -16.89 -7.60
N GLN A 80 -15.13 -17.76 -8.13
CA GLN A 80 -14.89 -17.96 -9.57
C GLN A 80 -14.54 -16.66 -10.30
N LEU A 81 -13.76 -15.80 -9.65
CA LEU A 81 -13.32 -14.52 -10.21
C LEU A 81 -12.00 -14.67 -10.95
N GLU A 82 -11.89 -14.04 -12.11
CA GLU A 82 -10.61 -13.88 -12.80
C GLU A 82 -9.78 -12.77 -12.15
N GLU A 83 -8.44 -12.84 -12.29
CA GLU A 83 -7.53 -11.82 -11.74
C GLU A 83 -7.85 -10.40 -12.24
N SER A 84 -8.33 -10.27 -13.48
CA SER A 84 -8.75 -9.01 -14.09
C SER A 84 -9.97 -8.34 -13.41
N GLN A 85 -10.75 -9.14 -12.68
CA GLN A 85 -11.98 -8.70 -12.00
C GLN A 85 -11.72 -8.34 -10.54
N LEU A 86 -10.56 -8.71 -9.98
CA LEU A 86 -10.23 -8.45 -8.59
C LEU A 86 -9.97 -6.96 -8.38
N LYS A 87 -10.65 -6.39 -7.38
CA LYS A 87 -10.46 -5.00 -6.93
C LYS A 87 -9.63 -4.90 -5.64
N TRP A 88 -8.93 -5.98 -5.30
CA TRP A 88 -8.09 -6.11 -4.12
C TRP A 88 -6.83 -6.88 -4.46
N SER A 89 -5.75 -6.62 -3.73
CA SER A 89 -4.48 -7.35 -3.81
C SER A 89 -3.91 -7.58 -2.42
N VAL A 90 -2.89 -8.43 -2.30
CA VAL A 90 -2.18 -8.63 -1.03
C VAL A 90 -1.64 -7.29 -0.50
N GLU A 91 -1.07 -6.47 -1.37
CA GLU A 91 -0.52 -5.16 -1.01
C GLU A 91 -1.60 -4.20 -0.52
N SER A 92 -2.74 -4.14 -1.21
CA SER A 92 -3.78 -3.19 -0.83
C SER A 92 -4.40 -3.54 0.53
N ILE A 93 -4.52 -4.82 0.85
CA ILE A 93 -4.97 -5.27 2.19
C ILE A 93 -3.90 -5.02 3.26
N LEU A 94 -2.62 -5.30 2.99
CA LEU A 94 -1.51 -5.04 3.93
C LEU A 94 -1.37 -3.55 4.25
N THR A 95 -1.57 -2.69 3.24
CA THR A 95 -1.47 -1.24 3.36
C THR A 95 -2.74 -0.59 3.93
N LYS A 96 -3.70 -1.42 4.39
CA LYS A 96 -4.94 -0.98 5.04
C LYS A 96 -5.81 -0.13 4.12
N ASP A 97 -5.78 -0.41 2.81
CA ASP A 97 -6.65 0.25 1.85
C ASP A 97 -8.11 -0.13 2.12
N LEU A 98 -8.88 0.84 2.62
CA LEU A 98 -10.28 0.66 2.96
C LEU A 98 -11.09 0.22 1.73
N LEU A 99 -10.79 0.77 0.55
CA LEU A 99 -11.57 0.48 -0.65
C LEU A 99 -11.43 -0.98 -1.07
N SER A 100 -10.20 -1.49 -1.15
CA SER A 100 -9.92 -2.89 -1.44
C SER A 100 -10.53 -3.81 -0.38
N THR A 101 -10.42 -3.42 0.89
CA THR A 101 -11.00 -4.16 2.02
C THR A 101 -12.52 -4.26 1.89
N LEU A 102 -13.20 -3.17 1.53
CA LEU A 102 -14.64 -3.16 1.31
C LEU A 102 -15.05 -4.00 0.10
N HIS A 103 -14.35 -3.90 -1.03
CA HIS A 103 -14.65 -4.73 -2.21
C HIS A 103 -14.55 -6.22 -1.88
N LEU A 104 -13.47 -6.63 -1.20
CA LEU A 104 -13.28 -8.00 -0.75
C LEU A 104 -14.42 -8.45 0.15
N LEU A 105 -14.72 -7.68 1.22
CA LEU A 105 -15.75 -8.05 2.18
C LEU A 105 -17.14 -8.11 1.57
N VAL A 106 -17.49 -7.19 0.69
CA VAL A 106 -18.78 -7.23 0.00
C VAL A 106 -18.88 -8.45 -0.90
N ALA A 107 -17.80 -8.82 -1.60
CA ALA A 107 -17.79 -10.02 -2.43
C ALA A 107 -17.95 -11.29 -1.60
N VAL A 108 -17.24 -11.38 -0.46
CA VAL A 108 -17.35 -12.50 0.48
C VAL A 108 -18.74 -12.55 1.14
N ALA A 109 -19.25 -11.42 1.64
CA ALA A 109 -20.57 -11.33 2.27
C ALA A 109 -21.69 -11.75 1.31
N LYS A 110 -21.67 -11.27 0.06
CA LYS A 110 -22.68 -11.66 -0.94
C LYS A 110 -22.68 -13.16 -1.24
N HIS A 111 -21.52 -13.81 -1.14
CA HIS A 111 -21.39 -15.23 -1.42
C HIS A 111 -21.83 -16.10 -0.23
N PHE A 112 -21.34 -15.78 0.97
CA PHE A 112 -21.59 -16.59 2.16
C PHE A 112 -22.89 -16.22 2.90
N GLU A 113 -23.38 -14.99 2.73
CA GLU A 113 -24.63 -14.51 3.30
C GLU A 113 -25.46 -13.71 2.27
N PRO A 114 -26.03 -14.38 1.25
CA PRO A 114 -26.76 -13.71 0.17
C PRO A 114 -28.02 -12.97 0.62
N ASN A 115 -28.51 -13.24 1.84
CA ASN A 115 -29.66 -12.56 2.45
C ASN A 115 -29.28 -11.31 3.26
N LEU A 116 -27.98 -10.97 3.36
CA LEU A 116 -27.54 -9.77 4.05
C LEU A 116 -28.16 -8.54 3.38
N ALA A 117 -28.86 -7.72 4.16
CA ALA A 117 -29.60 -6.55 3.68
C ALA A 117 -28.64 -5.42 3.26
N MET A 118 -28.00 -5.60 2.11
CA MET A 118 -27.07 -4.63 1.55
C MET A 118 -27.81 -3.31 1.27
N PRO A 119 -27.20 -2.14 1.57
CA PRO A 119 -27.84 -0.85 1.32
C PRO A 119 -28.18 -0.72 -0.17
N SER A 120 -29.41 -0.29 -0.48
CA SER A 120 -29.86 -0.11 -1.85
C SER A 120 -28.95 0.91 -2.54
N ASN A 121 -28.34 0.50 -3.67
CA ASN A 121 -27.31 1.18 -4.48
C ASN A 121 -25.86 0.68 -4.36
N VAL A 122 -25.55 -0.37 -3.58
CA VAL A 122 -24.24 -1.05 -3.68
C VAL A 122 -24.29 -2.15 -4.76
N GLN A 123 -24.38 -1.74 -6.03
CA GLN A 123 -23.90 -2.59 -7.11
C GLN A 123 -22.37 -2.53 -7.03
N VAL A 124 -21.73 -3.68 -6.84
CA VAL A 124 -20.29 -3.83 -6.57
C VAL A 124 -19.41 -3.20 -7.65
N GLU A 125 -19.99 -2.94 -8.82
CA GLU A 125 -19.38 -2.26 -9.96
C GLU A 125 -19.25 -0.72 -9.79
N THR A 126 -19.88 -0.13 -8.76
CA THR A 126 -19.91 1.33 -8.54
C THR A 126 -19.47 1.73 -7.13
N ILE A 127 -18.55 0.98 -6.51
CA ILE A 127 -17.78 1.53 -5.39
C ILE A 127 -16.58 2.30 -6.00
N THR A 128 -16.87 3.30 -6.83
CA THR A 128 -15.92 4.38 -7.17
C THR A 128 -15.92 5.34 -5.98
N ILE A 129 -15.43 4.85 -4.83
CA ILE A 129 -15.02 5.76 -3.78
C ILE A 129 -13.70 6.30 -4.28
N GLU A 130 -13.68 7.57 -4.69
CA GLU A 130 -12.47 8.38 -4.68
C GLU A 130 -11.97 8.40 -3.24
N CYS A 131 -11.32 7.32 -2.81
CA CYS A 131 -10.55 7.31 -1.59
C CYS A 131 -9.36 8.19 -1.95
N TYR A 132 -9.49 9.47 -1.59
CA TYR A 132 -8.36 10.37 -1.50
C TYR A 132 -7.25 9.54 -0.85
N LYS A 133 -6.17 9.34 -1.61
CA LYS A 133 -4.85 9.09 -1.02
C LYS A 133 -4.85 9.93 0.24
N LYS A 134 -4.69 9.27 1.39
CA LYS A 134 -4.63 9.95 2.67
C LYS A 134 -3.65 11.10 2.45
N ASP A 135 -4.14 12.34 2.36
CA ASP A 135 -3.31 13.51 2.03
C ASP A 135 -2.11 13.37 2.96
N ASP A 136 -0.96 13.01 2.41
CA ASP A 136 0.18 12.80 3.26
C ASP A 136 0.58 14.17 3.81
N ALA A 137 1.47 14.20 4.80
CA ALA A 137 1.86 15.48 5.40
C ALA A 137 2.39 16.49 4.36
N PHE A 138 2.81 16.02 3.17
CA PHE A 138 3.20 16.86 2.05
C PHE A 138 1.99 17.37 1.27
N ASP A 139 0.96 16.58 1.00
CA ASP A 139 -0.27 17.05 0.33
C ASP A 139 -0.97 18.17 1.13
N GLU A 140 -1.03 18.05 2.47
CA GLU A 140 -1.53 19.12 3.34
C GLU A 140 -0.61 20.36 3.32
N LEU A 141 0.71 20.16 3.26
CA LEU A 141 1.70 21.24 3.14
C LEU A 141 1.56 21.99 1.81
N PHE A 142 1.47 21.27 0.69
CA PHE A 142 1.34 21.84 -0.66
C PHE A 142 0.03 22.63 -0.81
N SER A 143 -1.05 22.19 -0.16
CA SER A 143 -2.35 22.85 -0.23
C SER A 143 -2.52 24.03 0.73
N ARG A 144 -1.94 23.96 1.94
CA ARG A 144 -2.22 24.94 3.02
C ARG A 144 -1.08 25.90 3.34
N ALA A 145 0.15 25.55 3.00
CA ALA A 145 1.33 26.35 3.34
C ALA A 145 2.42 26.25 2.26
N PRO A 146 2.16 26.71 1.03
CA PRO A 146 3.15 26.71 -0.04
C PRO A 146 4.39 27.54 0.31
N ASP A 147 4.24 28.54 1.19
CA ASP A 147 5.33 29.34 1.77
C ASP A 147 6.29 28.53 2.66
N LYS A 148 5.84 27.37 3.18
CA LYS A 148 6.69 26.43 3.94
C LYS A 148 7.41 25.42 3.06
N LEU A 149 7.06 25.32 1.78
CA LEU A 149 7.70 24.38 0.85
C LEU A 149 9.21 24.64 0.75
N ASP A 150 9.62 25.91 0.66
CA ASP A 150 11.04 26.28 0.58
C ASP A 150 11.81 25.90 1.85
N ALA A 151 11.15 26.02 3.02
CA ALA A 151 11.74 25.59 4.29
C ALA A 151 11.93 24.06 4.32
N VAL A 152 10.94 23.30 3.83
CA VAL A 152 11.03 21.84 3.74
C VAL A 152 12.10 21.40 2.74
N LYS A 153 12.16 22.02 1.55
CA LYS A 153 13.24 21.79 0.57
C LYS A 153 14.61 22.04 1.20
N LYS A 154 14.75 23.09 2.01
CA LYS A 154 16.02 23.42 2.70
C LYS A 154 16.39 22.38 3.76
N VAL A 155 15.44 21.92 4.56
CA VAL A 155 15.67 20.85 5.54
C VAL A 155 16.04 19.55 4.84
N PHE A 156 15.34 19.20 3.76
CA PHE A 156 15.64 18.02 2.96
C PHE A 156 17.04 18.11 2.33
N LEU A 157 17.43 19.28 1.80
CA LEU A 157 18.78 19.52 1.27
C LEU A 157 19.86 19.33 2.34
N GLN A 158 19.63 19.82 3.55
CA GLN A 158 20.54 19.61 4.68
C GLN A 158 20.66 18.14 5.04
N PHE A 159 19.54 17.43 5.10
CA PHE A 159 19.50 15.99 5.36
C PHE A 159 20.29 15.20 4.30
N VAL A 160 20.05 15.45 3.02
CA VAL A 160 20.78 14.79 1.92
C VAL A 160 22.28 15.03 2.08
N ASN A 161 22.70 16.28 2.23
CA ASN A 161 24.11 16.65 2.36
C ASN A 161 24.78 16.07 3.62
N GLN A 162 24.04 15.89 4.72
CA GLN A 162 24.57 15.22 5.91
C GLN A 162 24.96 13.76 5.64
N HIS A 163 24.27 13.09 4.72
CA HIS A 163 24.51 11.70 4.37
C HIS A 163 25.51 11.58 3.22
N VAL A 164 25.21 12.17 2.06
CA VAL A 164 26.07 12.06 0.87
C VAL A 164 27.39 12.84 1.02
N GLY A 165 27.46 13.81 1.94
CA GLY A 165 28.70 14.49 2.31
C GLY A 165 29.78 13.55 2.84
N LYS A 166 29.40 12.42 3.45
CA LYS A 166 30.35 11.37 3.86
C LYS A 166 31.06 10.72 2.67
N LEU A 167 30.45 10.77 1.48
CA LEU A 167 31.00 10.31 0.22
C LEU A 167 31.79 11.41 -0.53
N GLY A 168 31.92 12.59 0.06
CA GLY A 168 32.55 13.75 -0.58
C GLY A 168 31.65 14.48 -1.58
N LEU A 169 30.36 14.18 -1.60
CA LEU A 169 29.38 14.82 -2.49
C LEU A 169 28.73 16.03 -1.81
N ASN A 170 28.32 17.01 -2.62
CA ASN A 170 27.58 18.17 -2.15
C ASN A 170 26.48 18.52 -3.15
N VAL A 171 25.24 18.39 -2.70
CA VAL A 171 24.04 18.73 -3.45
C VAL A 171 23.68 20.17 -3.14
N LYS A 172 23.44 20.96 -4.19
CA LYS A 172 23.00 22.36 -4.11
C LYS A 172 21.56 22.50 -4.57
N ASP A 173 21.17 21.71 -5.56
CA ASP A 173 19.84 21.68 -6.13
C ASP A 173 19.36 20.24 -6.25
N ILE A 174 18.33 19.91 -5.50
CA ILE A 174 17.77 18.55 -5.44
C ILE A 174 17.01 18.24 -6.73
N GLU A 175 16.33 19.23 -7.33
CA GLU A 175 15.45 19.00 -8.47
C GLU A 175 16.25 18.54 -9.69
N SER A 176 17.38 19.18 -9.96
CA SER A 176 18.26 18.78 -11.05
C SER A 176 19.19 17.61 -10.69
N GLN A 177 19.79 17.60 -9.49
CA GLN A 177 20.83 16.63 -9.15
C GLN A 177 20.30 15.24 -8.73
N PHE A 178 19.00 15.08 -8.51
CA PHE A 178 18.39 13.76 -8.30
C PHE A 178 17.82 13.16 -9.58
N ALA A 179 17.70 13.94 -10.66
CA ALA A 179 16.97 13.55 -11.87
C ALA A 179 17.55 12.31 -12.57
N ASP A 180 18.83 12.01 -12.35
CA ASP A 180 19.54 10.88 -12.95
C ASP A 180 19.60 9.62 -12.05
N GLY A 181 18.99 9.69 -10.87
CA GLY A 181 18.89 8.60 -9.90
C GLY A 181 20.18 8.30 -9.12
N VAL A 182 21.34 8.87 -9.48
CA VAL A 182 22.63 8.51 -8.87
C VAL A 182 22.70 8.94 -7.41
N ILE A 183 22.34 10.20 -7.12
CA ILE A 183 22.34 10.72 -5.74
C ILE A 183 21.32 9.98 -4.88
N LEU A 184 20.18 9.60 -5.44
CA LEU A 184 19.14 8.84 -4.74
C LEU A 184 19.66 7.46 -4.32
N LEU A 185 20.26 6.70 -5.25
CA LEU A 185 20.89 5.41 -4.97
C LEU A 185 21.95 5.51 -3.87
N LEU A 186 22.89 6.45 -4.01
CA LEU A 186 23.94 6.64 -3.02
C LEU A 186 23.40 7.03 -1.64
N LEU A 187 22.35 7.85 -1.60
CA LEU A 187 21.66 8.20 -0.36
C LEU A 187 21.01 6.98 0.30
N ILE A 188 20.29 6.15 -0.46
CA ILE A 188 19.69 4.89 0.03
C ILE A 188 20.77 4.00 0.64
N GLY A 189 21.88 3.78 -0.07
CA GLY A 189 23.00 2.99 0.46
C GLY A 189 23.59 3.57 1.76
N GLN A 190 23.68 4.90 1.89
CA GLN A 190 24.12 5.55 3.14
C GLN A 190 23.13 5.39 4.30
N LEU A 191 21.83 5.35 4.01
CA LEU A 191 20.78 5.22 5.04
C LEU A 191 20.65 3.78 5.53
N GLU A 192 20.62 2.83 4.60
CA GLU A 192 20.51 1.40 4.89
C GLU A 192 21.83 0.78 5.37
N GLY A 193 22.94 1.50 5.22
CA GLY A 193 24.25 1.08 5.71
C GLY A 193 24.90 -0.05 4.90
N TYR A 194 24.43 -0.29 3.67
CA TYR A 194 25.05 -1.24 2.74
C TYR A 194 25.80 -0.54 1.61
N PHE A 195 26.76 -1.26 1.02
CA PHE A 195 27.47 -0.81 -0.16
C PHE A 195 26.70 -1.21 -1.41
N LEU A 196 26.32 -0.22 -2.21
CA LEU A 196 25.83 -0.46 -3.56
C LEU A 196 26.98 -0.87 -4.47
N ASN A 197 26.80 -1.95 -5.20
CA ASN A 197 27.76 -2.37 -6.21
C ASN A 197 27.67 -1.42 -7.41
N LEU A 198 28.78 -0.75 -7.71
CA LEU A 198 28.88 0.22 -8.81
C LEU A 198 28.67 -0.37 -10.21
N ARG A 199 28.52 -1.70 -10.32
CA ARG A 199 28.15 -2.39 -11.57
C ARG A 199 26.64 -2.44 -11.80
N ASP A 200 25.85 -2.22 -10.76
CA ASP A 200 24.39 -2.41 -10.81
C ASP A 200 23.68 -1.13 -11.28
N PHE A 201 24.40 0.00 -11.32
CA PHE A 201 23.88 1.30 -11.74
C PHE A 201 24.94 2.14 -12.46
N PHE A 202 24.49 3.16 -13.19
CA PHE A 202 25.35 4.06 -13.96
C PHE A 202 25.72 5.28 -13.12
N LEU A 203 27.00 5.43 -12.76
CA LEU A 203 27.49 6.61 -12.01
C LEU A 203 27.46 7.91 -12.82
N THR A 204 27.56 7.81 -14.14
CA THR A 204 27.53 8.93 -15.07
C THR A 204 26.60 8.58 -16.23
N PRO A 205 25.29 8.54 -16.00
CA PRO A 205 24.33 8.18 -17.04
C PRO A 205 24.39 9.23 -18.16
N ALA A 206 24.54 8.75 -19.39
CA ALA A 206 24.63 9.57 -20.61
C ALA A 206 23.35 9.50 -21.45
N SER A 207 22.40 8.62 -21.09
CA SER A 207 21.13 8.46 -21.79
C SER A 207 19.94 8.38 -20.84
N THR A 208 18.75 8.74 -21.34
CA THR A 208 17.49 8.61 -20.59
C THR A 208 17.25 7.19 -20.10
N THR A 209 17.63 6.18 -20.88
CA THR A 209 17.51 4.76 -20.50
C THR A 209 18.35 4.43 -19.27
N GLU A 210 19.59 4.94 -19.20
CA GLU A 210 20.48 4.74 -18.05
C GLU A 210 19.98 5.48 -16.81
N MET A 211 19.42 6.69 -16.98
CA MET A 211 18.78 7.43 -15.90
C MET A 211 17.56 6.68 -15.36
N LEU A 212 16.70 6.17 -16.25
CA LEU A 212 15.53 5.36 -15.88
C LEU A 212 15.93 4.09 -15.15
N HIS A 213 16.98 3.40 -15.61
CA HIS A 213 17.54 2.23 -14.94
C HIS A 213 17.94 2.54 -13.50
N ASN A 214 18.67 3.64 -13.28
CA ASN A 214 19.07 4.06 -11.93
C ASN A 214 17.87 4.37 -11.03
N VAL A 215 16.87 5.08 -11.56
CA VAL A 215 15.65 5.43 -10.81
C VAL A 215 14.86 4.19 -10.45
N ASN A 216 14.68 3.24 -11.38
CA ASN A 216 13.97 1.99 -11.11
C ASN A 216 14.68 1.14 -10.06
N LEU A 217 16.00 1.02 -10.15
CA LEU A 217 16.79 0.33 -9.12
C LEU A 217 16.60 0.99 -7.74
N ALA A 218 16.57 2.32 -7.67
CA ALA A 218 16.33 3.01 -6.41
C ALA A 218 14.95 2.71 -5.83
N LEU A 219 13.91 2.62 -6.67
CA LEU A 219 12.56 2.26 -6.27
C LEU A 219 12.47 0.81 -5.79
N ASP A 220 13.14 -0.12 -6.47
CA ASP A 220 13.20 -1.53 -6.07
C ASP A 220 13.85 -1.65 -4.68
N LEU A 221 14.97 -0.98 -4.44
CA LEU A 221 15.66 -0.99 -3.15
C LEU A 221 14.82 -0.40 -2.01
N LEU A 222 14.06 0.66 -2.29
CA LEU A 222 13.15 1.26 -1.32
C LEU A 222 11.93 0.34 -1.04
N THR A 223 11.47 -0.40 -2.05
CA THR A 223 10.37 -1.37 -1.92
C THR A 223 10.83 -2.58 -1.10
N ASP A 224 12.02 -3.13 -1.41
CA ASP A 224 12.64 -4.23 -0.66
C ASP A 224 12.93 -3.83 0.81
N GLY A 225 13.25 -2.55 1.05
CA GLY A 225 13.42 -1.99 2.39
C GLY A 225 12.11 -1.71 3.15
N GLY A 226 10.94 -1.96 2.54
CA GLY A 226 9.63 -1.71 3.15
C GLY A 226 9.30 -0.21 3.31
N LEU A 227 10.00 0.67 2.59
CA LEU A 227 9.83 2.13 2.64
C LEU A 227 8.82 2.64 1.61
N LEU A 228 8.50 1.86 0.58
CA LEU A 228 7.46 2.17 -0.40
C LEU A 228 6.32 1.15 -0.32
N ASN A 229 5.12 1.65 0.04
CA ASN A 229 3.88 0.88 0.12
C ASN A 229 2.98 1.04 -1.11
N PHE A 230 3.47 1.68 -2.17
CA PHE A 230 2.70 1.91 -3.39
C PHE A 230 3.52 1.50 -4.62
N PRO A 231 2.91 0.84 -5.62
CA PRO A 231 3.56 0.64 -6.91
C PRO A 231 3.80 2.01 -7.53
N VAL A 232 5.06 2.44 -7.57
CA VAL A 232 5.46 3.63 -8.31
C VAL A 232 5.55 3.22 -9.76
N ASN A 233 4.49 3.49 -10.53
CA ASN A 233 4.59 3.46 -11.98
C ASN A 233 5.54 4.59 -12.40
N SER A 234 6.76 4.23 -12.77
CA SER A 234 7.64 5.08 -13.55
C SER A 234 7.00 5.23 -14.94
N GLU A 235 6.10 6.20 -15.12
CA GLU A 235 5.59 6.53 -16.44
C GLU A 235 6.75 6.97 -17.33
N GLY A 236 7.09 6.09 -18.26
CA GLY A 236 8.08 6.24 -19.30
C GLY A 236 7.69 5.40 -20.51
N GLU A 237 6.41 5.41 -20.88
CA GLU A 237 5.96 4.91 -22.17
C GLU A 237 5.46 6.11 -22.99
N SER A 238 6.33 6.56 -23.90
CA SER A 238 5.95 7.42 -25.03
C SER A 238 5.33 6.58 -26.14
#